data_AF-A0A3P6ARL4-F1
#
_entry.id   AF-A0A3P6ARL4-F1
#
_cell.length_a   1.000
_cell.length_b   1.000
_cell.length_c   1.000
_cell.angle_alpha   90.00
_cell.angle_beta   90.00
_cell.angle_gamma   90.00
#
_symmetry.space_group_name_H-M   'P 1'
#
loop_
_entity.id
_entity.type
_entity.pdbx_description
1 polymer ?
#
loop_
_entity_poly.entity_id
_entity_poly.type
_entity_poly.pdbx_seq_one_letter_code
_entity_poly.pdbx_strand_id
1 'polypeptide(L)'
;MILRKVWGSVWSRSSSGKDSASQSAIQAPLSPPASSSLGAFDHLPMDILIQILMLVEPRDAVKLSLTCKAWRCLAGGNRLWIFYLQCSQESWDSIFFAETSLRSGYPLRMLSSQSGELSFMRIYGQRAQVPGSIIIDGGSGYCKFGWSKYASPSGRSATFLEFGNIETPIYARLQQFFATIFTRMQVKPSMQPIVVSLPLCHFDDTESAKASRRQLKTAILNVLFDMNVPAVCAAVLALYAARRTSGIVVNIGFQVITILPILHGKVMRQIGVEIIGFGALKLTGFLKEKMQENNITFQSLYTVRTLKENLCYVALDYKAELSRDTQASMKIAGEGWFTLSKERFQTGEILFQPRLAGLRAMSLHQAVALCMDHCDAAGVTGDDSWFKTVVLAGGSACLPGLAERLEKELHDHLPSYICNGVRVIPPPCGVDSAWHGAKLISNLSTFPGPWCITRKQFRRKSRLMW
;
A
#
# COMPACT_ATOMS: atom_id res chain seq x y z
N MET A 1 2.94 -9.77 41.62
CA MET A 1 4.18 -10.20 40.91
C MET A 1 4.10 -10.09 39.38
N ILE A 2 2.95 -9.75 38.77
CA ILE A 2 2.77 -9.57 37.31
C ILE A 2 3.06 -8.13 36.84
N LEU A 3 3.01 -7.14 37.73
CA LEU A 3 3.24 -5.71 37.44
C LEU A 3 4.70 -5.32 37.15
N ARG A 4 5.69 -6.16 37.49
CA ARG A 4 7.13 -5.87 37.24
C ARG A 4 7.63 -6.31 35.86
N LYS A 5 6.96 -7.26 35.19
CA LYS A 5 7.39 -7.76 33.87
C LYS A 5 6.97 -6.86 32.70
N VAL A 6 5.94 -6.02 32.87
CA VAL A 6 5.50 -5.07 31.84
C VAL A 6 6.41 -3.83 31.78
N TRP A 7 6.96 -3.42 32.92
CA TRP A 7 7.75 -2.18 33.02
C TRP A 7 9.14 -2.25 32.35
N GLY A 8 9.76 -3.44 32.28
CA GLY A 8 11.10 -3.61 31.70
C GLY A 8 11.17 -3.58 30.17
N SER A 9 10.07 -3.90 29.48
CA SER A 9 10.05 -3.98 28.01
C SER A 9 9.68 -2.67 27.31
N VAL A 10 9.13 -1.69 28.05
CA VAL A 10 8.65 -0.42 27.47
C VAL A 10 9.75 0.63 27.37
N TRP A 11 10.75 0.62 28.27
CA TRP A 11 11.89 1.56 28.23
C TRP A 11 13.09 1.07 27.41
N SER A 12 13.24 -0.23 27.16
CA SER A 12 14.36 -0.75 26.37
C SER A 12 14.22 -0.54 24.86
N ARG A 13 13.03 -0.13 24.37
CA ARG A 13 12.79 0.13 22.93
C ARG A 13 13.02 1.58 22.49
N SER A 14 13.31 2.51 23.40
CA SER A 14 13.50 3.93 23.07
C SER A 14 14.97 4.37 23.00
N SER A 15 15.94 3.44 22.92
CA SER A 15 17.37 3.79 22.85
C SER A 15 18.13 3.05 21.76
N SER A 16 17.65 3.09 20.51
CA SER A 16 18.54 2.96 19.35
C SER A 16 17.88 3.55 18.11
N GLY A 17 18.31 4.74 17.71
CA GLY A 17 17.83 5.41 16.49
C GLY A 17 18.05 6.91 16.58
N LYS A 18 19.26 7.36 16.20
CA LYS A 18 19.50 8.78 15.90
C LYS A 18 18.84 9.08 14.56
N ASP A 19 17.65 9.67 14.58
CA ASP A 19 17.10 10.40 13.45
C ASP A 19 16.45 11.69 13.95
N SER A 20 17.17 12.78 13.74
CA SER A 20 16.80 14.15 14.10
C SER A 20 15.97 14.78 12.99
N ALA A 21 14.65 14.58 12.99
CA ALA A 21 13.66 15.42 12.28
C ALA A 21 12.21 14.97 12.58
N SER A 22 11.66 15.30 13.75
CA SER A 22 10.18 15.32 13.98
C SER A 22 9.74 15.82 15.36
N GLN A 23 10.64 16.27 16.23
CA GLN A 23 10.29 16.65 17.61
C GLN A 23 9.55 18.00 17.75
N SER A 24 9.29 18.76 16.68
CA SER A 24 8.74 20.11 16.80
C SER A 24 7.20 20.23 16.81
N ALA A 25 6.45 19.12 16.76
CA ALA A 25 4.97 19.16 16.74
C ALA A 25 4.30 18.83 18.09
N ILE A 26 5.06 18.53 19.14
CA ILE A 26 4.51 18.15 20.45
C ILE A 26 4.53 19.39 21.36
N GLN A 27 3.60 20.32 21.14
CA GLN A 27 3.40 21.44 22.07
C GLN A 27 2.82 20.96 23.42
N ALA A 28 3.18 21.72 24.45
CA ALA A 28 3.08 21.50 25.89
C ALA A 28 1.73 20.98 26.43
N PRO A 29 1.70 20.32 27.61
CA PRO A 29 0.45 19.94 28.24
C PRO A 29 -0.44 21.17 28.44
N LEU A 30 -1.69 21.10 27.94
CA LEU A 30 -2.75 22.05 28.28
C LEU A 30 -2.97 21.96 29.80
N SER A 31 -2.32 22.86 30.54
CA SER A 31 -2.59 23.04 31.97
C SER A 31 -4.05 23.44 32.14
N PRO A 32 -4.80 22.80 33.04
CA PRO A 32 -6.18 23.17 33.29
C PRO A 32 -6.25 24.65 33.67
N PRO A 33 -7.32 25.38 33.30
CA PRO A 33 -7.47 26.77 33.70
C PRO A 33 -7.37 26.87 35.22
N ALA A 34 -6.69 27.90 35.72
CA ALA A 34 -6.29 28.07 37.13
C ALA A 34 -7.43 28.04 38.17
N SER A 35 -8.69 27.93 37.73
CA SER A 35 -9.89 27.90 38.56
C SER A 35 -10.64 26.56 38.56
N SER A 36 -10.09 25.46 38.02
CA SER A 36 -10.78 24.17 37.95
C SER A 36 -10.16 23.12 38.86
N SER A 37 -10.91 22.69 39.89
CA SER A 37 -10.53 21.63 40.84
C SER A 37 -10.82 20.22 40.28
N LEU A 38 -9.90 19.30 40.56
CA LEU A 38 -9.99 17.85 40.40
C LEU A 38 -10.41 17.15 41.70
N GLY A 39 -10.74 17.90 42.75
CA GLY A 39 -11.14 17.40 44.06
C GLY A 39 -9.95 16.76 44.79
N ALA A 40 -10.12 15.51 45.25
CA ALA A 40 -9.08 14.76 45.97
C ALA A 40 -7.76 14.59 45.18
N PHE A 41 -7.79 14.83 43.87
CA PHE A 41 -6.64 14.70 42.97
C PHE A 41 -5.85 16.01 42.78
N ASP A 42 -6.28 17.13 43.37
CA ASP A 42 -5.62 18.44 43.24
C ASP A 42 -4.17 18.44 43.77
N HIS A 43 -3.84 17.50 44.65
CA HIS A 43 -2.50 17.34 45.23
C HIS A 43 -1.54 16.52 44.34
N LEU A 44 -2.02 15.90 43.26
CA LEU A 44 -1.19 15.07 42.39
C LEU A 44 -0.57 15.91 41.27
N PRO A 45 0.72 15.69 40.96
CA PRO A 45 1.34 16.27 39.77
C PRO A 45 0.63 15.87 38.47
N MET A 46 0.60 16.78 37.50
CA MET A 46 -0.09 16.61 36.20
C MET A 46 0.40 15.40 35.40
N ASP A 47 1.69 15.09 35.46
CA ASP A 47 2.30 13.93 34.84
C ASP A 47 1.81 12.62 35.46
N ILE A 48 1.61 12.57 36.78
CA ILE A 48 1.02 11.41 37.47
C ILE A 48 -0.45 11.24 37.06
N LEU A 49 -1.21 12.32 36.96
CA LEU A 49 -2.61 12.27 36.50
C LEU A 49 -2.72 11.75 35.06
N ILE A 50 -1.82 12.17 34.17
CA ILE A 50 -1.76 11.64 32.80
C ILE A 50 -1.38 10.15 32.81
N GLN A 51 -0.44 9.72 33.66
CA GLN A 51 -0.10 8.30 33.79
C GLN A 51 -1.29 7.48 34.30
N ILE A 52 -2.05 7.97 35.28
CA ILE A 52 -3.29 7.34 35.74
C ILE A 52 -4.28 7.21 34.57
N LEU A 53 -4.47 8.28 33.79
CA LEU A 53 -5.32 8.24 32.62
C LEU A 53 -4.82 7.21 31.59
N MET A 54 -3.52 7.12 31.35
CA MET A 54 -2.94 6.12 30.44
C MET A 54 -3.17 4.67 30.91
N LEU A 55 -3.39 4.44 32.22
CA LEU A 55 -3.67 3.10 32.77
C LEU A 55 -5.14 2.70 32.71
N VAL A 56 -6.07 3.66 32.58
CA VAL A 56 -7.50 3.34 32.44
C VAL A 56 -7.87 3.11 30.98
N GLU A 57 -8.98 2.38 30.76
CA GLU A 57 -9.49 2.19 29.41
C GLU A 57 -9.95 3.52 28.79
N PRO A 58 -9.86 3.67 27.45
CA PRO A 58 -10.29 4.90 26.76
C PRO A 58 -11.74 5.31 27.09
N ARG A 59 -12.62 4.33 27.34
CA ARG A 59 -14.02 4.58 27.72
C ARG A 59 -14.12 5.29 29.08
N ASP A 60 -13.29 4.90 30.04
CA ASP A 60 -13.30 5.47 31.37
C ASP A 60 -12.61 6.83 31.40
N ALA A 61 -11.57 7.04 30.60
CA ALA A 61 -10.99 8.37 30.38
C ALA A 61 -12.04 9.37 29.83
N VAL A 62 -12.91 8.92 28.90
CA VAL A 62 -14.03 9.76 28.44
C VAL A 62 -15.02 10.03 29.56
N LYS A 63 -15.41 9.03 30.36
CA LYS A 63 -16.31 9.26 31.51
C LYS A 63 -15.72 10.27 32.49
N LEU A 64 -14.42 10.17 32.80
CA LEU A 64 -13.72 11.15 33.64
C LEU A 64 -13.79 12.55 33.03
N SER A 65 -13.63 12.69 31.71
CA SER A 65 -13.75 13.99 31.01
C SER A 65 -15.12 14.67 31.19
N LEU A 66 -16.16 13.92 31.54
CA LEU A 66 -17.51 14.44 31.76
C LEU A 66 -17.73 14.94 33.19
N THR A 67 -16.87 14.59 34.14
CA THR A 67 -17.06 14.88 35.58
C THR A 67 -16.84 16.36 35.93
N CYS A 68 -15.76 16.98 35.44
CA CYS A 68 -15.47 18.40 35.67
C CYS A 68 -14.64 19.01 34.54
N LYS A 69 -14.50 20.34 34.53
CA LYS A 69 -13.72 21.08 33.51
C LYS A 69 -12.24 20.69 33.51
N ALA A 70 -11.65 20.41 34.67
CA ALA A 70 -10.25 20.03 34.79
C ALA A 70 -9.99 18.65 34.17
N TRP A 71 -10.82 17.64 34.51
CA TRP A 71 -10.76 16.33 33.88
C TRP A 71 -11.05 16.38 32.38
N ARG A 72 -11.95 17.26 31.92
CA ARG A 72 -12.19 17.48 30.49
C ARG A 72 -10.96 17.98 29.76
N CYS A 73 -10.23 18.92 30.36
CA CYS A 73 -8.99 19.45 29.78
C CYS A 73 -7.91 18.37 29.71
N LEU A 74 -7.70 17.64 30.82
CA LEU A 74 -6.73 16.55 30.92
C LEU A 74 -7.02 15.39 29.96
N ALA A 75 -8.23 14.84 30.05
CA ALA A 75 -8.64 13.71 29.23
C ALA A 75 -8.91 14.11 27.77
N GLY A 76 -9.05 15.40 27.45
CA GLY A 76 -9.17 15.89 26.06
C GLY A 76 -7.82 16.06 25.35
N GLY A 77 -6.70 15.99 26.08
CA GLY A 77 -5.37 16.26 25.55
C GLY A 77 -4.91 15.21 24.54
N ASN A 78 -4.31 15.66 23.43
CA ASN A 78 -3.86 14.80 22.34
C ASN A 78 -2.86 13.72 22.79
N ARG A 79 -1.99 14.02 23.76
CA ARG A 79 -0.98 13.07 24.27
C ARG A 79 -1.58 11.76 24.76
N LEU A 80 -2.70 11.80 25.49
CA LEU A 80 -3.39 10.61 26.00
C LEU A 80 -3.96 9.77 24.86
N TRP A 81 -4.60 10.41 23.88
CA TRP A 81 -5.24 9.70 22.77
C TRP A 81 -4.25 9.16 21.75
N ILE A 82 -3.11 9.82 21.58
CA ILE A 82 -1.97 9.28 20.84
C ILE A 82 -1.51 7.97 21.49
N PHE A 83 -1.35 7.95 22.82
CA PHE A 83 -1.00 6.73 23.55
C PHE A 83 -2.03 5.60 23.34
N TYR A 84 -3.33 5.89 23.43
CA TYR A 84 -4.34 4.87 23.17
C TYR A 84 -4.33 4.36 21.72
N LEU A 85 -4.08 5.22 20.74
CA LEU A 85 -3.94 4.81 19.33
C LEU A 85 -2.67 3.97 19.11
N GLN A 86 -1.58 4.27 19.82
CA GLN A 86 -0.35 3.47 19.82
C GLN A 86 -0.54 2.06 20.38
N CYS A 87 -1.47 1.88 21.32
CA CYS A 87 -1.85 0.57 21.85
C CYS A 87 -2.74 -0.26 20.91
N SER A 88 -3.17 0.30 19.77
CA SER A 88 -3.99 -0.43 18.80
C SER A 88 -3.18 -1.48 18.03
N GLN A 89 -3.85 -2.40 17.33
CA GLN A 89 -3.19 -3.39 16.47
C GLN A 89 -2.48 -2.76 15.25
N GLU A 90 -2.86 -1.54 14.86
CA GLU A 90 -2.28 -0.84 13.72
C GLU A 90 -1.15 0.09 14.20
N SER A 91 -0.03 0.13 13.46
CA SER A 91 1.09 0.99 13.84
C SER A 91 0.71 2.47 13.84
N TRP A 92 1.15 3.19 14.88
CA TRP A 92 0.93 4.63 15.02
C TRP A 92 1.27 5.43 13.76
N ASP A 93 2.41 5.17 13.12
CA ASP A 93 2.84 5.90 11.92
C ASP A 93 1.83 5.78 10.77
N SER A 94 1.16 4.64 10.66
CA SER A 94 0.13 4.38 9.66
C SER A 94 -1.15 5.15 9.95
N ILE A 95 -1.59 5.15 11.21
CA ILE A 95 -2.75 5.93 11.66
C ILE A 95 -2.48 7.42 11.47
N PHE A 96 -1.32 7.89 11.92
CA PHE A 96 -0.91 9.28 11.82
C PHE A 96 -0.83 9.73 10.36
N PHE A 97 -0.14 8.97 9.50
CA PHE A 97 -0.09 9.25 8.07
C PHE A 97 -1.49 9.31 7.44
N ALA A 98 -2.34 8.32 7.71
CA ALA A 98 -3.68 8.26 7.15
C ALA A 98 -4.53 9.49 7.56
N GLU A 99 -4.56 9.81 8.87
CA GLU A 99 -5.39 10.90 9.39
C GLU A 99 -4.86 12.29 9.05
N THR A 100 -3.58 12.44 8.78
CA THR A 100 -2.97 13.73 8.39
C THR A 100 -2.95 13.94 6.88
N SER A 101 -2.75 12.88 6.09
CA SER A 101 -2.47 12.99 4.65
C SER A 101 -3.62 12.53 3.76
N LEU A 102 -4.49 11.64 4.24
CA LEU A 102 -5.54 11.01 3.41
C LEU A 102 -6.97 11.38 3.84
N ARG A 103 -7.15 12.00 5.01
CA ARG A 103 -8.46 12.27 5.64
C ARG A 103 -9.46 13.01 4.74
N SER A 104 -8.98 13.93 3.90
CA SER A 104 -9.83 14.78 3.05
C SER A 104 -10.37 14.10 1.78
N GLY A 105 -9.88 12.90 1.44
CA GLY A 105 -10.22 12.24 0.19
C GLY A 105 -9.60 12.92 -1.04
N TYR A 106 -9.99 12.46 -2.23
CA TYR A 106 -9.43 12.94 -3.50
C TYR A 106 -10.25 14.12 -4.08
N PRO A 107 -9.61 15.18 -4.61
CA PRO A 107 -8.16 15.41 -4.69
C PRO A 107 -7.54 15.67 -3.31
N LEU A 108 -6.35 15.11 -3.08
CA LEU A 108 -5.64 15.32 -1.80
C LEU A 108 -5.31 16.80 -1.67
N ARG A 109 -5.65 17.40 -0.52
CA ARG A 109 -5.30 18.80 -0.24
C ARG A 109 -3.80 18.86 0.06
N MET A 110 -3.11 19.80 -0.58
CA MET A 110 -1.82 20.29 -0.11
C MET A 110 -2.01 20.75 1.34
N LEU A 111 -1.07 20.47 2.24
CA LEU A 111 -1.11 21.02 3.60
C LEU A 111 -1.10 22.55 3.51
N SER A 112 -2.28 23.18 3.44
CA SER A 112 -2.43 24.56 3.85
C SER A 112 -2.27 24.55 5.36
N SER A 113 -1.37 25.39 5.86
CA SER A 113 -1.06 25.67 7.27
C SER A 113 -2.25 26.04 8.17
N GLN A 114 -3.49 25.87 7.70
CA GLN A 114 -4.73 25.95 8.48
C GLN A 114 -5.30 24.57 8.80
N SER A 115 -4.42 23.63 9.21
CA SER A 115 -4.86 22.46 9.95
C SER A 115 -5.34 22.96 11.31
N GLY A 116 -6.65 23.15 11.49
CA GLY A 116 -7.21 23.16 12.84
C GLY A 116 -6.66 21.95 13.58
N GLU A 117 -6.07 22.18 14.75
CA GLU A 117 -5.32 21.18 15.50
C GLU A 117 -6.13 19.88 15.59
N LEU A 118 -5.59 18.78 15.04
CA LEU A 118 -6.30 17.51 14.99
C LEU A 118 -6.56 17.05 16.43
N SER A 119 -7.83 16.90 16.81
CA SER A 119 -8.19 16.27 18.08
C SER A 119 -8.11 14.75 17.93
N PHE A 120 -7.06 14.14 18.50
CA PHE A 120 -6.88 12.69 18.48
C PHE A 120 -7.94 11.96 19.31
N MET A 121 -8.55 12.62 20.28
CA MET A 121 -9.77 12.15 20.96
C MET A 121 -10.91 11.92 19.96
N ARG A 122 -11.19 12.95 19.15
CA ARG A 122 -12.24 12.88 18.13
C ARG A 122 -11.91 11.83 17.07
N ILE A 123 -10.65 11.77 16.64
CA ILE A 123 -10.16 10.74 15.69
C ILE A 123 -10.42 9.34 16.25
N TYR A 124 -10.00 9.08 17.49
CA TYR A 124 -10.20 7.78 18.13
C TYR A 124 -11.69 7.40 18.15
N GLY A 125 -12.55 8.32 18.64
CA GLY A 125 -13.99 8.09 18.69
C GLY A 125 -14.62 7.84 17.31
N GLN A 126 -14.21 8.59 16.30
CA GLN A 126 -14.66 8.41 14.92
C GLN A 126 -14.21 7.07 14.33
N ARG A 127 -12.92 6.70 14.46
CA ARG A 127 -12.39 5.43 13.96
C ARG A 127 -13.07 4.22 14.61
N ALA A 128 -13.41 4.31 15.89
CA ALA A 128 -14.14 3.28 16.60
C ALA A 128 -15.56 3.04 16.04
N GLN A 129 -16.16 4.04 15.40
CA GLN A 129 -17.47 3.95 14.76
C GLN A 129 -17.39 3.53 13.29
N VAL A 130 -16.21 3.56 12.66
CA VAL A 130 -16.05 3.16 11.25
C VAL A 130 -16.22 1.64 11.13
N PRO A 131 -17.27 1.16 10.43
CA PRO A 131 -17.51 -0.26 10.27
C PRO A 131 -16.41 -0.91 9.41
N GLY A 132 -16.29 -2.23 9.50
CA GLY A 132 -15.43 -2.99 8.58
C GLY A 132 -15.96 -2.91 7.15
N SER A 133 -15.08 -2.66 6.19
CA SER A 133 -15.39 -2.64 4.76
C SER A 133 -14.75 -3.84 4.06
N ILE A 134 -15.31 -4.20 2.91
CA ILE A 134 -14.71 -5.23 2.05
C ILE A 134 -13.61 -4.57 1.22
N ILE A 135 -12.44 -5.20 1.15
CA ILE A 135 -11.35 -4.79 0.28
C ILE A 135 -11.19 -5.86 -0.79
N ILE A 136 -11.12 -5.45 -2.06
CA ILE A 136 -10.79 -6.30 -3.20
C ILE A 136 -9.61 -5.66 -3.97
N ASP A 137 -8.45 -6.27 -3.88
CA ASP A 137 -7.31 -6.00 -4.75
C ASP A 137 -7.42 -6.86 -6.01
N GLY A 138 -7.92 -6.28 -7.11
CA GLY A 138 -8.20 -6.97 -8.37
C GLY A 138 -6.98 -7.13 -9.28
N GLY A 139 -5.92 -7.79 -8.80
CA GLY A 139 -4.73 -8.05 -9.61
C GLY A 139 -4.99 -9.04 -10.76
N SER A 140 -4.38 -8.83 -11.93
CA SER A 140 -4.56 -9.67 -13.13
C SER A 140 -4.03 -11.10 -13.00
N GLY A 141 -2.99 -11.30 -12.19
CA GLY A 141 -2.52 -12.65 -11.82
C GLY A 141 -3.35 -13.24 -10.68
N TYR A 142 -3.40 -12.54 -9.55
CA TYR A 142 -4.10 -12.97 -8.35
C TYR A 142 -4.83 -11.80 -7.71
N CYS A 143 -6.12 -12.00 -7.44
CA CYS A 143 -6.86 -11.08 -6.60
C CYS A 143 -6.68 -11.44 -5.13
N LYS A 144 -6.72 -10.43 -4.27
CA LYS A 144 -6.78 -10.61 -2.81
C LYS A 144 -8.03 -9.92 -2.29
N PHE A 145 -8.69 -10.54 -1.34
CA PHE A 145 -9.91 -9.99 -0.78
C PHE A 145 -9.97 -10.24 0.72
N GLY A 146 -10.62 -9.35 1.46
CA GLY A 146 -10.72 -9.47 2.91
C GLY A 146 -11.39 -8.28 3.57
N TRP A 147 -11.45 -8.32 4.90
CA TRP A 147 -12.02 -7.25 5.73
C TRP A 147 -10.99 -6.19 6.11
N SER A 148 -11.36 -4.91 6.06
CA SER A 148 -10.47 -3.81 6.46
C SER A 148 -10.00 -3.86 7.91
N LYS A 149 -10.75 -4.52 8.79
CA LYS A 149 -10.39 -4.68 10.21
C LYS A 149 -9.41 -5.83 10.45
N TYR A 150 -9.13 -6.67 9.45
CA TYR A 150 -8.25 -7.82 9.61
C TYR A 150 -6.78 -7.44 9.40
N ALA A 151 -5.87 -8.21 9.97
CA ALA A 151 -4.44 -7.99 9.83
C ALA A 151 -3.93 -8.27 8.40
N SER A 152 -4.59 -9.19 7.68
CA SER A 152 -4.19 -9.66 6.34
C SER A 152 -5.44 -9.92 5.47
N PRO A 153 -5.27 -10.12 4.14
CA PRO A 153 -6.35 -10.60 3.29
C PRO A 153 -6.96 -11.91 3.82
N SER A 154 -8.27 -12.07 3.65
CA SER A 154 -9.01 -13.28 4.01
C SER A 154 -8.81 -14.41 3.01
N GLY A 155 -8.53 -14.08 1.75
CA GLY A 155 -8.31 -15.06 0.69
C GLY A 155 -7.64 -14.49 -0.54
N ARG A 156 -7.21 -15.39 -1.42
CA ARG A 156 -6.62 -15.09 -2.72
C ARG A 156 -7.21 -16.03 -3.78
N SER A 157 -7.39 -15.53 -5.00
CA SER A 157 -7.88 -16.34 -6.13
C SER A 157 -7.00 -16.12 -7.35
N ALA A 158 -6.83 -17.14 -8.18
CA ALA A 158 -6.06 -17.03 -9.42
C ALA A 158 -6.90 -16.33 -10.49
N THR A 159 -6.75 -15.01 -10.61
CA THR A 159 -7.62 -14.18 -11.46
C THR A 159 -7.62 -14.65 -12.91
N PHE A 160 -6.44 -14.81 -13.50
CA PHE A 160 -6.31 -15.20 -14.90
C PHE A 160 -6.88 -16.58 -15.19
N LEU A 161 -6.85 -17.49 -14.20
CA LEU A 161 -7.29 -18.87 -14.34
C LEU A 161 -8.81 -18.99 -14.14
N GLU A 162 -9.35 -18.30 -13.13
CA GLU A 162 -10.75 -18.45 -12.74
C GLU A 162 -11.70 -17.48 -13.46
N PHE A 163 -11.24 -16.28 -13.79
CA PHE A 163 -12.09 -15.20 -14.31
C PHE A 163 -11.62 -14.64 -15.66
N GLY A 164 -10.40 -14.98 -16.08
CA GLY A 164 -9.77 -14.43 -17.29
C GLY A 164 -9.35 -12.96 -17.12
N ASN A 165 -9.40 -12.19 -18.21
CA ASN A 165 -8.96 -10.80 -18.20
C ASN A 165 -10.04 -9.87 -17.61
N ILE A 166 -9.86 -9.44 -16.36
CA ILE A 166 -10.73 -8.49 -15.65
C ILE A 166 -10.41 -7.02 -15.96
N GLU A 167 -9.38 -6.75 -16.77
CA GLU A 167 -9.04 -5.39 -17.25
C GLU A 167 -9.93 -4.98 -18.43
N THR A 168 -10.69 -5.92 -19.01
CA THR A 168 -11.68 -5.66 -20.05
C THR A 168 -13.06 -5.38 -19.43
N PRO A 169 -13.80 -4.35 -19.89
CA PRO A 169 -15.09 -3.93 -19.30
C PRO A 169 -16.28 -4.85 -19.63
N ILE A 170 -16.11 -6.17 -19.54
CA ILE A 170 -17.18 -7.15 -19.82
C ILE A 170 -18.03 -7.34 -18.57
N TYR A 171 -19.28 -6.85 -18.62
CA TYR A 171 -20.20 -6.86 -17.47
C TYR A 171 -20.35 -8.25 -16.84
N ALA A 172 -20.67 -9.28 -17.63
CA ALA A 172 -20.89 -10.64 -17.12
C ALA A 172 -19.65 -11.20 -16.39
N ARG A 173 -18.45 -10.93 -16.92
CA ARG A 173 -17.18 -11.35 -16.30
C ARG A 173 -16.93 -10.63 -14.98
N LEU A 174 -17.11 -9.31 -14.94
CA LEU A 174 -16.97 -8.52 -13.73
C LEU A 174 -18.02 -8.93 -12.68
N GLN A 175 -19.25 -9.19 -13.10
CA GLN A 175 -20.33 -9.67 -12.23
C GLN A 175 -19.98 -11.03 -11.61
N GLN A 176 -19.53 -11.98 -12.43
CA GLN A 176 -19.06 -13.29 -11.97
C GLN A 176 -17.90 -13.12 -10.97
N PHE A 177 -16.90 -12.29 -11.30
CA PHE A 177 -15.75 -12.00 -10.45
C PHE A 177 -16.17 -11.50 -9.05
N PHE A 178 -16.99 -10.46 -8.98
CA PHE A 178 -17.44 -9.90 -7.70
C PHE A 178 -18.37 -10.86 -6.96
N ALA A 179 -19.31 -11.52 -7.64
CA ALA A 179 -20.21 -12.49 -7.03
C ALA A 179 -19.46 -13.66 -6.39
N THR A 180 -18.46 -14.22 -7.07
CA THR A 180 -17.62 -15.29 -6.51
C THR A 180 -16.88 -14.82 -5.26
N ILE A 181 -16.34 -13.60 -5.25
CA ILE A 181 -15.65 -13.07 -4.07
C ILE A 181 -16.62 -12.88 -2.90
N PHE A 182 -17.80 -12.30 -3.13
CA PHE A 182 -18.79 -12.11 -2.07
C PHE A 182 -19.28 -13.44 -1.49
N THR A 183 -19.49 -14.45 -2.33
CA THR A 183 -19.84 -15.81 -1.89
C THR A 183 -18.72 -16.44 -1.05
N ARG A 184 -17.45 -16.34 -1.48
CA ARG A 184 -16.30 -16.84 -0.71
C ARG A 184 -16.13 -16.14 0.63
N MET A 185 -16.43 -14.84 0.68
CA MET A 185 -16.43 -14.03 1.89
C MET A 185 -17.68 -14.22 2.76
N GLN A 186 -18.68 -14.97 2.29
CA GLN A 186 -19.97 -15.20 2.95
C GLN A 186 -20.65 -13.88 3.37
N VAL A 187 -20.59 -12.87 2.51
CA VAL A 187 -21.08 -11.52 2.81
C VAL A 187 -22.09 -11.04 1.78
N LYS A 188 -23.13 -10.36 2.25
CA LYS A 188 -24.10 -9.68 1.37
C LYS A 188 -23.49 -8.36 0.88
N PRO A 189 -23.43 -8.10 -0.44
CA PRO A 189 -22.81 -6.88 -0.97
C PRO A 189 -23.47 -5.58 -0.48
N SER A 190 -24.74 -5.64 -0.10
CA SER A 190 -25.53 -4.49 0.37
C SER A 190 -25.19 -3.99 1.78
N MET A 191 -24.38 -4.74 2.54
CA MET A 191 -24.16 -4.45 3.96
C MET A 191 -23.12 -3.36 4.22
N GLN A 192 -22.08 -3.26 3.37
CA GLN A 192 -20.89 -2.47 3.68
C GLN A 192 -20.32 -1.79 2.43
N PRO A 193 -19.65 -0.63 2.59
CA PRO A 193 -18.88 -0.05 1.50
C PRO A 193 -17.75 -1.00 1.06
N ILE A 194 -17.30 -0.83 -0.17
CA ILE A 194 -16.21 -1.62 -0.76
C ILE A 194 -15.06 -0.71 -1.21
N VAL A 195 -13.84 -1.18 -0.99
CA VAL A 195 -12.63 -0.59 -1.59
C VAL A 195 -12.13 -1.55 -2.67
N VAL A 196 -12.04 -1.07 -3.90
CA VAL A 196 -11.54 -1.84 -5.04
C VAL A 196 -10.28 -1.19 -5.59
N SER A 197 -9.20 -1.97 -5.67
CA SER A 197 -8.02 -1.58 -6.43
C SER A 197 -8.35 -1.70 -7.92
N LEU A 198 -8.31 -0.60 -8.65
CA LEU A 198 -8.53 -0.64 -10.10
C LEU A 198 -7.27 -1.15 -10.80
N PRO A 199 -7.40 -2.04 -11.80
CA PRO A 199 -6.29 -2.35 -12.67
C PRO A 199 -5.72 -1.07 -13.29
N LEU A 200 -4.40 -0.94 -13.23
CA LEU A 200 -3.68 0.09 -13.95
C LEU A 200 -3.52 -0.45 -15.36
N CYS A 201 -4.41 -0.08 -16.27
CA CYS A 201 -4.42 -0.52 -17.67
C CYS A 201 -4.73 0.67 -18.60
N HIS A 202 -4.51 0.46 -19.91
CA HIS A 202 -4.60 1.49 -20.95
C HIS A 202 -3.78 2.73 -20.55
N PHE A 203 -2.47 2.71 -20.72
CA PHE A 203 -1.61 3.70 -20.06
C PHE A 203 -1.41 4.97 -20.87
N ASP A 204 -1.55 4.88 -22.19
CA ASP A 204 -1.33 5.97 -23.12
C ASP A 204 -2.20 7.19 -22.81
N ASP A 205 -1.71 8.37 -23.21
CA ASP A 205 -2.47 9.62 -23.11
C ASP A 205 -3.37 9.89 -24.34
N THR A 206 -3.70 8.84 -25.10
CA THR A 206 -4.65 8.93 -26.22
C THR A 206 -6.09 9.07 -25.71
N GLU A 207 -6.95 9.70 -26.51
CA GLU A 207 -8.38 9.77 -26.21
C GLU A 207 -9.04 8.38 -26.15
N SER A 208 -8.56 7.44 -26.96
CA SER A 208 -8.96 6.03 -26.90
C SER A 208 -8.64 5.41 -25.53
N ALA A 209 -7.40 5.53 -25.06
CA ALA A 209 -7.01 4.99 -23.76
C ALA A 209 -7.75 5.68 -22.59
N LYS A 210 -7.98 6.99 -22.67
CA LYS A 210 -8.84 7.73 -21.72
C LYS A 210 -10.26 7.17 -21.69
N ALA A 211 -10.86 6.93 -22.87
CA ALA A 211 -12.19 6.35 -22.99
C ALA A 211 -12.25 4.93 -22.42
N SER A 212 -11.29 4.06 -22.71
CA SER A 212 -11.24 2.69 -22.18
C SER A 212 -11.14 2.66 -20.65
N ARG A 213 -10.32 3.54 -20.04
CA ARG A 213 -10.25 3.68 -18.57
C ARG A 213 -11.59 4.13 -17.97
N ARG A 214 -12.26 5.08 -18.59
CA ARG A 214 -13.60 5.56 -18.16
C ARG A 214 -14.64 4.44 -18.29
N GLN A 215 -14.58 3.67 -19.36
CA GLN A 215 -15.48 2.54 -19.61
C GLN A 215 -15.29 1.44 -18.58
N LEU A 216 -14.05 1.03 -18.29
CA LEU A 216 -13.73 0.04 -17.25
C LEU A 216 -14.21 0.49 -15.87
N LYS A 217 -13.90 1.74 -15.48
CA LYS A 217 -14.37 2.30 -14.21
C LYS A 217 -15.90 2.31 -14.13
N THR A 218 -16.58 2.71 -15.20
CA THR A 218 -18.05 2.73 -15.27
C THR A 218 -18.63 1.32 -15.18
N ALA A 219 -18.06 0.35 -15.89
CA ALA A 219 -18.51 -1.04 -15.86
C ALA A 219 -18.38 -1.66 -14.47
N ILE A 220 -17.26 -1.44 -13.77
CA ILE A 220 -17.06 -1.89 -12.39
C ILE A 220 -18.10 -1.27 -11.46
N LEU A 221 -18.32 0.04 -11.57
CA LEU A 221 -19.32 0.73 -10.73
C LEU A 221 -20.74 0.25 -11.00
N ASN A 222 -21.12 0.07 -12.28
CA ASN A 222 -22.43 -0.48 -12.66
C ASN A 222 -22.68 -1.83 -11.99
N VAL A 223 -21.76 -2.78 -12.17
CA VAL A 223 -21.86 -4.12 -11.59
C VAL A 223 -22.03 -4.06 -10.07
N LEU A 224 -21.16 -3.32 -9.37
CA LEU A 224 -21.22 -3.23 -7.91
C LEU A 224 -22.53 -2.58 -7.41
N PHE A 225 -23.00 -1.51 -8.08
CA PHE A 225 -24.24 -0.86 -7.70
C PHE A 225 -25.49 -1.68 -8.05
N ASP A 226 -25.46 -2.49 -9.10
CA ASP A 226 -26.53 -3.43 -9.44
C ASP A 226 -26.57 -4.61 -8.46
N MET A 227 -25.43 -4.98 -7.87
CA MET A 227 -25.35 -5.86 -6.70
C MET A 227 -25.74 -5.17 -5.38
N ASN A 228 -26.25 -3.94 -5.43
CA ASN A 228 -26.69 -3.13 -4.29
C ASN A 228 -25.59 -2.72 -3.30
N VAL A 229 -24.32 -2.65 -3.71
CA VAL A 229 -23.25 -2.09 -2.88
C VAL A 229 -23.55 -0.62 -2.54
N PRO A 230 -23.49 -0.21 -1.25
CA PRO A 230 -23.91 1.14 -0.85
C PRO A 230 -22.96 2.24 -1.34
N ALA A 231 -21.65 1.99 -1.31
CA ALA A 231 -20.63 2.95 -1.71
C ALA A 231 -19.32 2.24 -2.16
N VAL A 232 -18.64 2.81 -3.16
CA VAL A 232 -17.43 2.24 -3.76
C VAL A 232 -16.27 3.24 -3.72
N CYS A 233 -15.15 2.86 -3.12
CA CYS A 233 -13.87 3.55 -3.22
C CYS A 233 -12.99 2.87 -4.26
N ALA A 234 -12.46 3.64 -5.21
CA ALA A 234 -11.60 3.15 -6.28
C ALA A 234 -10.35 4.03 -6.40
N ALA A 235 -9.19 3.51 -6.01
CA ALA A 235 -7.96 4.28 -5.86
C ALA A 235 -6.71 3.47 -6.26
N VAL A 236 -5.59 4.17 -6.48
CA VAL A 236 -4.25 3.57 -6.59
C VAL A 236 -3.67 3.50 -5.19
N LEU A 237 -3.30 2.30 -4.73
CA LEU A 237 -3.14 2.03 -3.30
C LEU A 237 -1.70 1.78 -2.86
N ALA A 238 -0.79 1.42 -3.78
CA ALA A 238 0.55 0.96 -3.44
C ALA A 238 1.39 2.01 -2.69
N LEU A 239 1.30 3.30 -3.07
CA LEU A 239 2.02 4.37 -2.36
C LEU A 239 1.55 4.56 -0.92
N TYR A 240 0.26 4.37 -0.66
CA TYR A 240 -0.28 4.57 0.68
C TYR A 240 0.26 3.53 1.65
N ALA A 241 0.50 2.29 1.21
CA ALA A 241 1.18 1.28 2.01
C ALA A 241 2.62 1.68 2.37
N ALA A 242 3.29 2.44 1.50
CA ALA A 242 4.60 3.06 1.78
C ALA A 242 4.50 4.38 2.54
N ARG A 243 3.31 4.77 3.02
CA ARG A 243 3.01 6.02 3.71
C ARG A 243 3.43 7.27 2.91
N ARG A 244 3.14 7.23 1.61
CA ARG A 244 3.44 8.35 0.69
C ARG A 244 2.22 8.71 -0.14
N THR A 245 2.14 9.98 -0.52
CA THR A 245 1.12 10.50 -1.45
C THR A 245 1.70 10.85 -2.82
N SER A 246 3.03 10.95 -2.92
CA SER A 246 3.77 11.24 -4.14
C SER A 246 4.99 10.31 -4.26
N GLY A 247 5.39 9.99 -5.48
CA GLY A 247 6.47 9.04 -5.78
C GLY A 247 6.29 8.41 -7.15
N ILE A 248 7.29 7.64 -7.58
CA ILE A 248 7.16 6.75 -8.72
C ILE A 248 6.79 5.35 -8.21
N VAL A 249 5.71 4.77 -8.73
CA VAL A 249 5.36 3.36 -8.45
C VAL A 249 5.86 2.48 -9.58
N VAL A 250 6.66 1.48 -9.24
CA VAL A 250 7.07 0.42 -10.17
C VAL A 250 6.31 -0.84 -9.81
N ASN A 251 5.23 -1.10 -10.56
CA ASN A 251 4.38 -2.26 -10.35
C ASN A 251 4.75 -3.38 -11.32
N ILE A 252 5.34 -4.46 -10.81
CA ILE A 252 5.64 -5.69 -11.57
C ILE A 252 4.40 -6.58 -11.54
N GLY A 253 3.51 -6.34 -12.51
CA GLY A 253 2.26 -7.07 -12.69
C GLY A 253 2.46 -8.47 -13.29
N PHE A 254 1.34 -9.15 -13.56
CA PHE A 254 1.38 -10.50 -14.11
C PHE A 254 1.85 -10.52 -15.57
N GLN A 255 1.31 -9.63 -16.41
CA GLN A 255 1.63 -9.56 -17.84
C GLN A 255 2.59 -8.43 -18.20
N VAL A 256 2.51 -7.30 -17.49
CA VAL A 256 3.27 -6.08 -17.78
C VAL A 256 3.90 -5.52 -16.51
N ILE A 257 4.99 -4.77 -16.68
CA ILE A 257 5.55 -3.90 -15.64
C ILE A 257 5.18 -2.46 -15.99
N THR A 258 4.74 -1.71 -14.97
CA THR A 258 4.24 -0.34 -15.15
C THR A 258 4.99 0.60 -14.22
N ILE A 259 5.52 1.68 -14.76
CA ILE A 259 6.20 2.76 -14.03
C ILE A 259 5.26 3.96 -14.05
N LEU A 260 4.82 4.39 -12.87
CA LEU A 260 3.77 5.38 -12.72
C LEU A 260 4.24 6.52 -11.81
N PRO A 261 4.51 7.71 -12.36
CA PRO A 261 4.72 8.90 -11.54
C PRO A 261 3.38 9.34 -10.96
N ILE A 262 3.34 9.50 -9.63
CA ILE A 262 2.16 9.92 -8.89
C ILE A 262 2.51 11.15 -8.08
N LEU A 263 1.71 12.20 -8.22
CA LEU A 263 1.82 13.44 -7.46
C LEU A 263 0.50 13.68 -6.73
N HIS A 264 0.55 13.76 -5.40
CA HIS A 264 -0.62 14.00 -4.53
C HIS A 264 -1.79 13.05 -4.82
N GLY A 265 -1.48 11.76 -5.00
CA GLY A 265 -2.45 10.70 -5.30
C GLY A 265 -2.96 10.69 -6.74
N LYS A 266 -2.52 11.61 -7.61
CA LYS A 266 -2.86 11.67 -9.03
C LYS A 266 -1.74 11.06 -9.87
N VAL A 267 -2.09 10.09 -10.72
CA VAL A 267 -1.15 9.54 -11.73
C VAL A 267 -0.89 10.61 -12.80
N MET A 268 0.37 10.95 -13.01
CA MET A 268 0.84 11.97 -13.96
C MET A 268 1.00 11.37 -15.36
N ARG A 269 -0.13 11.00 -15.97
CA ARG A 269 -0.18 10.25 -17.25
C ARG A 269 0.46 10.93 -18.45
N GLN A 270 0.50 12.26 -18.46
CA GLN A 270 1.02 13.06 -19.58
C GLN A 270 2.52 13.33 -19.47
N ILE A 271 3.17 12.79 -18.42
CA ILE A 271 4.56 13.13 -18.09
C ILE A 271 5.45 11.92 -18.31
N GLY A 272 5.41 10.93 -17.42
CA GLY A 272 6.42 9.86 -17.41
C GLY A 272 5.85 8.46 -17.16
N VAL A 273 4.69 8.13 -17.72
CA VAL A 273 4.18 6.75 -17.59
C VAL A 273 4.91 5.85 -18.57
N GLU A 274 5.70 4.92 -18.05
CA GLU A 274 6.43 3.93 -18.86
C GLU A 274 5.86 2.52 -18.65
N ILE A 275 5.95 1.69 -19.70
CA ILE A 275 5.48 0.31 -19.69
C ILE A 275 6.55 -0.60 -20.28
N ILE A 276 6.77 -1.72 -19.61
CA ILE A 276 7.55 -2.82 -20.16
C ILE A 276 6.58 -3.98 -20.46
N GLY A 277 6.59 -4.45 -21.70
CA GLY A 277 5.63 -5.43 -22.25
C GLY A 277 5.74 -6.86 -21.73
N PHE A 278 6.39 -7.08 -20.57
CA PHE A 278 6.44 -8.38 -19.90
C PHE A 278 6.35 -8.20 -18.39
N GLY A 279 5.97 -9.27 -17.68
CA GLY A 279 5.81 -9.26 -16.23
C GLY A 279 6.11 -10.61 -15.59
N ALA A 280 5.46 -10.91 -14.47
CA ALA A 280 5.69 -12.12 -13.69
C ALA A 280 5.51 -13.43 -14.49
N LEU A 281 4.61 -13.46 -15.48
CA LEU A 281 4.39 -14.62 -16.33
C LEU A 281 5.66 -14.97 -17.13
N LYS A 282 6.36 -13.97 -17.68
CA LYS A 282 7.60 -14.18 -18.44
C LYS A 282 8.77 -14.56 -17.52
N LEU A 283 8.84 -14.02 -16.30
CA LEU A 283 9.80 -14.47 -15.29
C LEU A 283 9.63 -15.96 -14.97
N THR A 284 8.40 -16.42 -14.71
CA THR A 284 8.11 -17.83 -14.47
C THR A 284 8.43 -18.68 -15.71
N GLY A 285 8.10 -18.20 -16.92
CA GLY A 285 8.43 -18.88 -18.16
C GLY A 285 9.93 -19.01 -18.40
N PHE A 286 10.72 -17.99 -18.08
CA PHE A 286 12.17 -18.05 -18.22
C PHE A 286 12.81 -19.00 -17.20
N LEU A 287 12.34 -19.03 -15.96
CA LEU A 287 12.79 -20.03 -14.99
C LEU A 287 12.46 -21.45 -15.47
N LYS A 288 11.27 -21.66 -16.04
CA LYS A 288 10.87 -22.94 -16.64
C LYS A 288 11.87 -23.36 -17.71
N GLU A 289 12.19 -22.48 -18.65
CA GLU A 289 13.17 -22.73 -19.72
C GLU A 289 14.53 -23.13 -19.13
N LYS A 290 15.04 -22.38 -18.14
CA LYS A 290 16.32 -22.68 -17.47
C LYS A 290 16.33 -24.02 -16.73
N MET A 291 15.24 -24.36 -16.05
CA MET A 291 15.09 -25.65 -15.40
C MET A 291 15.10 -26.80 -16.43
N GLN A 292 14.46 -26.62 -17.58
CA GLN A 292 14.46 -27.62 -18.66
C GLN A 292 15.84 -27.79 -19.30
N GLU A 293 16.57 -26.70 -19.53
CA GLU A 293 17.97 -26.74 -20.01
C GLU A 293 18.88 -27.55 -19.07
N ASN A 294 18.61 -27.51 -17.76
CA ASN A 294 19.37 -28.24 -16.73
C ASN A 294 18.74 -29.60 -16.35
N ASN A 295 17.85 -30.13 -17.19
CA ASN A 295 17.20 -31.44 -17.01
C ASN A 295 16.42 -31.60 -15.70
N ILE A 296 15.91 -30.50 -15.13
CA ILE A 296 15.07 -30.51 -13.92
C ILE A 296 13.62 -30.76 -14.35
N THR A 297 13.07 -31.90 -13.96
CA THR A 297 11.67 -32.28 -14.25
C THR A 297 10.71 -31.71 -13.21
N PHE A 298 9.57 -31.22 -13.66
CA PHE A 298 8.50 -30.66 -12.81
C PHE A 298 7.14 -30.96 -13.44
N GLN A 299 6.09 -31.04 -12.63
CA GLN A 299 4.76 -31.42 -13.12
C GLN A 299 3.93 -30.24 -13.61
N SER A 300 4.13 -29.04 -13.06
CA SER A 300 3.26 -27.90 -13.33
C SER A 300 3.96 -26.54 -13.30
N LEU A 301 3.35 -25.53 -13.94
CA LEU A 301 3.77 -24.13 -13.82
C LEU A 301 3.60 -23.57 -12.41
N TYR A 302 2.71 -24.15 -11.60
CA TYR A 302 2.55 -23.76 -10.19
C TYR A 302 3.82 -24.06 -9.39
N THR A 303 4.48 -25.18 -9.70
CA THR A 303 5.75 -25.57 -9.06
C THR A 303 6.88 -24.63 -9.46
N VAL A 304 7.01 -24.31 -10.74
CA VAL A 304 7.98 -23.31 -11.22
C VAL A 304 7.75 -21.95 -10.56
N ARG A 305 6.48 -21.51 -10.45
CA ARG A 305 6.14 -20.27 -9.74
C ARG A 305 6.54 -20.32 -8.27
N THR A 306 6.26 -21.43 -7.59
CA THR A 306 6.61 -21.61 -6.17
C THR A 306 8.13 -21.56 -5.98
N LEU A 307 8.89 -22.22 -6.85
CA LEU A 307 10.35 -22.15 -6.87
C LEU A 307 10.85 -20.72 -7.12
N LYS A 308 10.24 -20.00 -8.07
CA LYS A 308 10.55 -18.58 -8.32
C LYS A 308 10.34 -17.73 -7.06
N GLU A 309 9.21 -17.90 -6.38
CA GLU A 309 8.85 -17.07 -5.22
C GLU A 309 9.70 -17.36 -3.97
N ASN A 310 10.31 -18.54 -3.87
CA ASN A 310 11.05 -18.96 -2.67
C ASN A 310 12.57 -19.07 -2.86
N LEU A 311 13.05 -19.37 -4.07
CA LEU A 311 14.47 -19.60 -4.34
C LEU A 311 15.11 -18.49 -5.19
N CYS A 312 14.36 -17.80 -6.06
CA CYS A 312 14.94 -16.79 -6.95
C CYS A 312 15.16 -15.46 -6.24
N TYR A 313 16.12 -14.69 -6.74
CA TYR A 313 16.50 -13.38 -6.23
C TYR A 313 17.11 -12.54 -7.36
N VAL A 314 17.46 -11.29 -7.08
CA VAL A 314 18.20 -10.40 -7.98
C VAL A 314 19.59 -10.17 -7.40
N ALA A 315 20.62 -10.49 -8.17
CA ALA A 315 22.00 -10.25 -7.75
C ALA A 315 22.36 -8.76 -7.88
N LEU A 316 23.14 -8.25 -6.92
CA LEU A 316 23.65 -6.86 -6.95
C LEU A 316 24.72 -6.65 -8.03
N ASP A 317 25.54 -7.67 -8.26
CA ASP A 317 26.48 -7.76 -9.38
C ASP A 317 26.31 -9.13 -10.04
N TYR A 318 25.67 -9.11 -11.21
CA TYR A 318 25.39 -10.33 -11.96
C TYR A 318 26.67 -11.10 -12.35
N LYS A 319 27.74 -10.39 -12.73
CA LYS A 319 28.97 -11.03 -13.20
C LYS A 319 29.72 -11.70 -12.06
N ALA A 320 29.80 -11.04 -10.91
CA ALA A 320 30.39 -11.63 -9.71
C ALA A 320 29.61 -12.87 -9.26
N GLU A 321 28.28 -12.81 -9.31
CA GLU A 321 27.40 -13.90 -8.85
C GLU A 321 27.57 -15.19 -9.68
N LEU A 322 27.92 -15.10 -10.98
CA LEU A 322 28.18 -16.26 -11.84
C LEU A 322 29.30 -17.19 -11.35
N SER A 323 30.21 -16.67 -10.53
CA SER A 323 31.37 -17.38 -9.99
C SER A 323 31.14 -17.98 -8.60
N ARG A 324 30.01 -17.69 -7.97
CA ARG A 324 29.68 -18.15 -6.61
C ARG A 324 28.94 -19.47 -6.64
N ASP A 325 29.03 -20.22 -5.55
CA ASP A 325 28.11 -21.31 -5.30
C ASP A 325 26.77 -20.73 -4.83
N THR A 326 25.76 -20.84 -5.68
CA THR A 326 24.40 -20.31 -5.44
C THR A 326 23.38 -21.43 -5.27
N GLN A 327 23.81 -22.67 -5.01
CA GLN A 327 22.88 -23.79 -4.87
C GLN A 327 21.92 -23.59 -3.70
N ALA A 328 20.63 -23.81 -3.92
CA ALA A 328 19.64 -23.95 -2.86
C ALA A 328 18.54 -24.91 -3.26
N SER A 329 18.02 -25.61 -2.25
CA SER A 329 17.00 -26.62 -2.42
C SER A 329 15.73 -26.29 -1.64
N MET A 330 14.59 -26.67 -2.18
CA MET A 330 13.33 -26.67 -1.45
C MET A 330 12.50 -27.90 -1.77
N LYS A 331 11.72 -28.34 -0.80
CA LYS A 331 10.76 -29.43 -0.98
C LYS A 331 9.42 -28.86 -1.42
N ILE A 332 8.87 -29.41 -2.50
CA ILE A 332 7.52 -29.14 -2.99
C ILE A 332 6.63 -30.33 -2.65
N ALA A 333 5.48 -30.06 -2.02
CA ALA A 333 4.52 -31.09 -1.66
C ALA A 333 4.03 -31.83 -2.91
N GLY A 334 4.12 -33.16 -2.91
CA GLY A 334 3.72 -34.00 -4.04
C GLY A 334 4.77 -34.17 -5.16
N GLU A 335 5.79 -33.31 -5.24
CA GLU A 335 6.80 -33.36 -6.31
C GLU A 335 8.23 -33.66 -5.81
N GLY A 336 8.50 -33.48 -4.52
CA GLY A 336 9.81 -33.82 -3.93
C GLY A 336 10.77 -32.62 -3.84
N TRP A 337 12.08 -32.89 -3.85
CA TRP A 337 13.11 -31.86 -3.70
C TRP A 337 13.51 -31.29 -5.05
N PHE A 338 13.58 -29.96 -5.11
CA PHE A 338 14.13 -29.22 -6.23
C PHE A 338 15.38 -28.50 -5.77
N THR A 339 16.42 -28.56 -6.59
CA THR A 339 17.68 -27.86 -6.36
C THR A 339 17.96 -26.95 -7.53
N LEU A 340 18.06 -25.65 -7.27
CA LEU A 340 18.40 -24.64 -8.26
C LEU A 340 19.76 -24.02 -7.92
N SER A 341 20.47 -23.52 -8.91
CA SER A 341 21.78 -22.88 -8.79
C SER A 341 21.75 -21.49 -9.45
N LYS A 342 22.28 -21.36 -10.67
CA LYS A 342 22.36 -20.09 -11.41
C LYS A 342 21.00 -19.58 -11.86
N GLU A 343 20.03 -20.47 -12.07
CA GLU A 343 18.66 -20.16 -12.46
C GLU A 343 18.00 -19.18 -11.48
N ARG A 344 18.40 -19.26 -10.20
CA ARG A 344 17.87 -18.44 -9.11
C ARG A 344 18.05 -16.95 -9.36
N PHE A 345 19.25 -16.50 -9.71
CA PHE A 345 19.52 -15.08 -9.97
C PHE A 345 19.40 -14.71 -11.44
N GLN A 346 19.63 -15.66 -12.36
CA GLN A 346 19.41 -15.45 -13.79
C GLN A 346 17.95 -15.11 -14.10
N THR A 347 17.00 -15.68 -13.35
CA THR A 347 15.58 -15.36 -13.51
C THR A 347 15.30 -13.89 -13.23
N GLY A 348 15.87 -13.33 -12.16
CA GLY A 348 15.74 -11.90 -11.84
C GLY A 348 16.46 -10.99 -12.83
N GLU A 349 17.57 -11.46 -13.42
CA GLU A 349 18.39 -10.65 -14.32
C GLU A 349 17.65 -10.20 -15.58
N ILE A 350 16.62 -10.92 -16.04
CA ILE A 350 15.85 -10.50 -17.23
C ILE A 350 15.10 -9.18 -17.02
N LEU A 351 14.93 -8.71 -15.77
CA LEU A 351 14.44 -7.36 -15.48
C LEU A 351 15.46 -6.28 -15.87
N PHE A 352 16.75 -6.59 -15.79
CA PHE A 352 17.87 -5.67 -16.08
C PHE A 352 18.47 -5.90 -17.46
N GLN A 353 18.39 -7.14 -17.97
CA GLN A 353 18.84 -7.55 -19.30
C GLN A 353 17.77 -8.41 -20.01
N PRO A 354 16.67 -7.80 -20.49
CA PRO A 354 15.56 -8.54 -21.12
C PRO A 354 15.98 -9.42 -22.31
N ARG A 355 17.07 -9.06 -22.99
CA ARG A 355 17.64 -9.79 -24.12
C ARG A 355 18.02 -11.23 -23.78
N LEU A 356 18.36 -11.53 -22.52
CA LEU A 356 18.66 -12.88 -22.05
C LEU A 356 17.47 -13.84 -22.23
N ALA A 357 16.25 -13.32 -22.24
CA ALA A 357 15.02 -14.07 -22.46
C ALA A 357 14.44 -13.87 -23.88
N GLY A 358 15.26 -13.38 -24.83
CA GLY A 358 14.87 -13.09 -26.21
C GLY A 358 13.95 -11.87 -26.36
N LEU A 359 13.86 -11.00 -25.35
CA LEU A 359 12.95 -9.86 -25.36
C LEU A 359 13.62 -8.61 -25.93
N ARG A 360 12.90 -7.92 -26.84
CA ARG A 360 13.24 -6.57 -27.33
C ARG A 360 12.47 -5.53 -26.52
N ALA A 361 12.83 -5.38 -25.26
CA ALA A 361 12.19 -4.44 -24.33
C ALA A 361 13.27 -3.64 -23.57
N MET A 362 12.87 -2.49 -23.04
CA MET A 362 13.68 -1.69 -22.14
C MET A 362 13.93 -2.44 -20.83
N SER A 363 15.10 -2.24 -20.22
CA SER A 363 15.36 -2.74 -18.86
C SER A 363 14.57 -1.94 -17.82
N LEU A 364 14.41 -2.52 -16.63
CA LEU A 364 13.66 -1.89 -15.53
C LEU A 364 14.27 -0.55 -15.11
N HIS A 365 15.60 -0.49 -14.96
CA HIS A 365 16.30 0.72 -14.55
C HIS A 365 16.22 1.81 -15.62
N GLN A 366 16.34 1.46 -16.91
CA GLN A 366 16.18 2.41 -18.01
C GLN A 366 14.76 3.00 -18.04
N ALA A 367 13.72 2.19 -17.82
CA ALA A 367 12.34 2.68 -17.83
C ALA A 367 12.05 3.60 -16.63
N VAL A 368 12.61 3.29 -15.46
CA VAL A 368 12.48 4.16 -14.29
C VAL A 368 13.26 5.46 -14.49
N ALA A 369 14.48 5.41 -15.03
CA ALA A 369 15.25 6.59 -15.33
C ALA A 369 14.55 7.50 -16.34
N LEU A 370 14.01 6.94 -17.43
CA LEU A 370 13.24 7.70 -18.42
C LEU A 370 12.01 8.39 -17.80
N CYS A 371 11.29 7.69 -16.92
CA CYS A 371 10.20 8.30 -16.15
C CYS A 371 10.70 9.48 -15.30
N MET A 372 11.87 9.35 -14.65
CA MET A 372 12.45 10.41 -13.82
C MET A 372 12.86 11.62 -14.66
N ASP A 373 13.49 11.40 -15.81
CA ASP A 373 13.88 12.45 -16.75
C ASP A 373 12.64 13.23 -17.24
N HIS A 374 11.56 12.52 -17.58
CA HIS A 374 10.29 13.16 -17.94
C HIS A 374 9.68 13.98 -16.78
N CYS A 375 9.79 13.49 -15.54
CA CYS A 375 9.31 14.22 -14.36
C CYS A 375 10.11 15.49 -14.08
N ASP A 376 11.43 15.41 -14.22
CA ASP A 376 12.36 16.54 -14.08
C ASP A 376 12.08 17.60 -15.15
N ALA A 377 12.05 17.20 -16.42
CA ALA A 377 11.80 18.09 -17.55
C ALA A 377 10.43 18.79 -17.49
N ALA A 378 9.42 18.13 -16.91
CA ALA A 378 8.09 18.71 -16.80
C ALA A 378 7.99 19.85 -15.75
N GLY A 379 8.92 19.94 -14.80
CA GLY A 379 9.01 21.06 -13.85
C GLY A 379 7.71 21.36 -13.09
N VAL A 380 6.91 20.33 -12.77
CA VAL A 380 5.55 20.48 -12.23
C VAL A 380 5.53 21.13 -10.84
N THR A 381 6.57 20.87 -10.06
CA THR A 381 6.78 21.38 -8.71
C THR A 381 8.10 22.14 -8.66
N GLY A 382 8.24 23.07 -7.71
CA GLY A 382 9.49 23.79 -7.50
C GLY A 382 10.63 22.93 -6.90
N ASP A 383 10.33 21.70 -6.45
CA ASP A 383 11.30 20.71 -6.02
C ASP A 383 11.18 19.39 -6.80
N ASP A 384 12.26 18.62 -6.83
CA ASP A 384 12.37 17.30 -7.48
C ASP A 384 12.11 16.12 -6.53
N SER A 385 11.84 16.42 -5.25
CA SER A 385 11.79 15.43 -4.18
C SER A 385 10.65 14.43 -4.34
N TRP A 386 9.57 14.84 -5.01
CA TRP A 386 8.35 14.05 -5.15
C TRP A 386 8.53 12.81 -6.03
N PHE A 387 9.47 12.80 -6.98
CA PHE A 387 9.72 11.64 -7.87
C PHE A 387 10.98 10.86 -7.51
N LYS A 388 11.85 11.40 -6.64
CA LYS A 388 13.07 10.73 -6.15
C LYS A 388 12.83 9.47 -5.32
N THR A 389 11.61 9.28 -4.81
CA THR A 389 11.26 8.00 -4.15
C THR A 389 10.51 7.07 -5.12
N VAL A 390 11.12 5.92 -5.37
CA VAL A 390 10.54 4.81 -6.11
C VAL A 390 9.95 3.81 -5.13
N VAL A 391 8.70 3.40 -5.32
CA VAL A 391 8.03 2.38 -4.50
C VAL A 391 7.71 1.18 -5.37
N LEU A 392 8.29 0.03 -5.01
CA LEU A 392 8.05 -1.23 -5.68
C LEU A 392 6.69 -1.82 -5.27
N ALA A 393 5.98 -2.40 -6.23
CA ALA A 393 4.70 -3.06 -6.03
C ALA A 393 4.55 -4.30 -6.93
N GLY A 394 3.66 -5.21 -6.53
CA GLY A 394 3.40 -6.46 -7.27
C GLY A 394 4.19 -7.65 -6.72
N GLY A 395 3.74 -8.86 -7.09
CA GLY A 395 4.24 -10.10 -6.49
C GLY A 395 5.72 -10.35 -6.81
N SER A 396 6.12 -10.20 -8.07
CA SER A 396 7.52 -10.39 -8.47
C SER A 396 8.43 -9.22 -8.05
N ALA A 397 7.88 -8.11 -7.57
CA ALA A 397 8.68 -7.05 -6.96
C ALA A 397 9.17 -7.41 -5.54
N CYS A 398 8.71 -8.53 -4.98
CA CYS A 398 9.18 -9.08 -3.71
C CYS A 398 10.43 -9.97 -3.86
N LEU A 399 11.02 -10.07 -5.06
CA LEU A 399 12.27 -10.79 -5.26
C LEU A 399 13.37 -10.13 -4.40
N PRO A 400 14.08 -10.89 -3.54
CA PRO A 400 15.17 -10.34 -2.73
C PRO A 400 16.24 -9.68 -3.60
N GLY A 401 16.80 -8.57 -3.15
CA GLY A 401 17.87 -7.82 -3.86
C GLY A 401 17.38 -6.90 -4.98
N LEU A 402 16.09 -6.92 -5.33
CA LEU A 402 15.56 -6.11 -6.44
C LEU A 402 15.64 -4.60 -6.16
N ALA A 403 15.31 -4.18 -4.94
CA ALA A 403 15.31 -2.77 -4.58
C ALA A 403 16.73 -2.21 -4.60
N GLU A 404 17.67 -2.93 -3.99
CA GLU A 404 19.08 -2.57 -3.90
C GLU A 404 19.75 -2.54 -5.28
N ARG A 405 19.47 -3.54 -6.12
CA ARG A 405 19.97 -3.56 -7.50
C ARG A 405 19.40 -2.41 -8.32
N LEU A 406 18.09 -2.14 -8.23
CA LEU A 406 17.48 -1.03 -8.96
C LEU A 406 18.04 0.31 -8.49
N GLU A 407 18.19 0.51 -7.19
CA GLU A 407 18.76 1.74 -6.63
C GLU A 407 20.19 1.97 -7.14
N LYS A 408 21.04 0.93 -7.11
CA LYS A 408 22.40 0.99 -7.67
C LYS A 408 22.39 1.39 -9.16
N GLU A 409 21.59 0.71 -9.98
CA GLU A 409 21.52 0.98 -11.42
C GLU A 409 21.01 2.39 -11.72
N LEU A 410 20.09 2.93 -10.91
CA LEU A 410 19.62 4.31 -11.05
C LEU A 410 20.71 5.33 -10.70
N HIS A 411 21.51 5.07 -9.67
CA HIS A 411 22.66 5.94 -9.33
C HIS A 411 23.72 5.94 -10.42
N ASP A 412 23.93 4.80 -11.08
CA ASP A 412 24.91 4.66 -12.17
C ASP A 412 24.41 5.28 -13.50
N HIS A 413 23.09 5.28 -13.73
CA HIS A 413 22.50 5.71 -15.01
C HIS A 413 22.06 7.18 -15.05
N LEU A 414 21.61 7.74 -13.92
CA LEU A 414 21.05 9.10 -13.87
C LEU A 414 22.13 10.17 -13.65
N PRO A 415 21.93 11.41 -14.14
CA PRO A 415 22.78 12.54 -13.79
C PRO A 415 22.82 12.79 -12.28
N SER A 416 23.96 13.26 -11.75
CA SER A 416 24.17 13.41 -10.31
C SER A 416 23.13 14.28 -9.60
N TYR A 417 22.59 15.31 -10.27
CA TYR A 417 21.59 16.20 -9.68
C TYR A 417 20.23 15.52 -9.48
N ILE A 418 19.87 14.56 -10.37
CA ILE A 418 18.67 13.73 -10.24
C ILE A 418 18.91 12.57 -9.26
N CYS A 419 20.06 11.88 -9.36
CA CYS A 419 20.31 10.68 -8.57
C CYS A 419 20.49 10.98 -7.07
N ASN A 420 20.97 12.19 -6.72
CA ASN A 420 21.11 12.62 -5.34
C ASN A 420 19.76 12.60 -4.60
N GLY A 421 19.64 11.66 -3.65
CA GLY A 421 18.44 11.47 -2.83
C GLY A 421 17.45 10.43 -3.38
N VAL A 422 17.78 9.75 -4.49
CA VAL A 422 16.98 8.65 -5.01
C VAL A 422 16.97 7.51 -4.01
N ARG A 423 15.77 7.00 -3.71
CA ARG A 423 15.58 5.82 -2.86
C ARG A 423 14.55 4.88 -3.45
N VAL A 424 14.85 3.59 -3.41
CA VAL A 424 13.94 2.52 -3.84
C VAL A 424 13.42 1.78 -2.61
N ILE A 425 12.10 1.87 -2.40
CA ILE A 425 11.41 1.22 -1.29
C ILE A 425 10.85 -0.11 -1.80
N PRO A 426 11.25 -1.26 -1.21
CA PRO A 426 10.64 -2.55 -1.55
C PRO A 426 9.16 -2.58 -1.15
N PRO A 427 8.35 -3.55 -1.62
CA PRO A 427 6.93 -3.61 -1.26
C PRO A 427 6.74 -3.68 0.27
N PRO A 428 6.21 -2.63 0.94
CA PRO A 428 6.26 -2.53 2.41
C PRO A 428 5.49 -3.62 3.15
N CYS A 429 4.46 -4.17 2.50
CA CYS A 429 3.68 -5.30 3.01
C CYS A 429 3.75 -6.48 2.04
N GLY A 430 4.88 -6.65 1.36
CA GLY A 430 5.10 -7.70 0.37
C GLY A 430 4.04 -7.70 -0.72
N VAL A 431 3.55 -8.90 -1.06
CA VAL A 431 2.55 -9.13 -2.12
C VAL A 431 1.18 -8.50 -1.82
N ASP A 432 0.94 -8.08 -0.58
CA ASP A 432 -0.32 -7.51 -0.10
C ASP A 432 -0.25 -5.98 0.06
N SER A 433 0.81 -5.31 -0.44
CA SER A 433 0.99 -3.86 -0.29
C SER A 433 -0.22 -3.06 -0.79
N ALA A 434 -0.77 -3.39 -1.96
CA ALA A 434 -1.97 -2.71 -2.46
C ALA A 434 -3.20 -2.90 -1.53
N TRP A 435 -3.36 -4.11 -0.97
CA TRP A 435 -4.43 -4.41 -0.02
C TRP A 435 -4.28 -3.61 1.29
N HIS A 436 -3.05 -3.50 1.81
CA HIS A 436 -2.76 -2.67 2.99
C HIS A 436 -2.95 -1.17 2.72
N GLY A 437 -2.66 -0.70 1.51
CA GLY A 437 -3.00 0.66 1.10
C GLY A 437 -4.51 0.94 1.14
N ALA A 438 -5.34 -0.01 0.70
CA ALA A 438 -6.80 0.08 0.86
C ALA A 438 -7.23 0.03 2.33
N LYS A 439 -6.56 -0.78 3.15
CA LYS A 439 -6.82 -0.88 4.59
C LYS A 439 -6.65 0.47 5.30
N LEU A 440 -5.65 1.27 4.92
CA LEU A 440 -5.45 2.61 5.49
C LEU A 440 -6.64 3.52 5.21
N ILE A 441 -7.09 3.59 3.95
CA ILE A 441 -8.20 4.45 3.52
C ILE A 441 -9.50 4.02 4.20
N SER A 442 -9.79 2.72 4.19
CA SER A 442 -11.04 2.16 4.73
C SER A 442 -11.19 2.27 6.25
N ASN A 443 -10.11 2.58 6.97
CA ASN A 443 -10.13 2.78 8.42
C ASN A 443 -10.00 4.24 8.84
N LEU A 444 -9.94 5.19 7.90
CA LEU A 444 -9.96 6.62 8.20
C LEU A 444 -11.18 6.99 9.03
N SER A 445 -11.00 7.90 9.98
CA SER A 445 -12.08 8.51 10.76
C SER A 445 -13.21 9.14 9.93
N THR A 446 -12.94 9.47 8.65
CA THR A 446 -13.88 10.06 7.70
C THR A 446 -14.42 9.08 6.67
N PHE A 447 -14.01 7.80 6.70
CA PHE A 447 -14.50 6.77 5.76
C PHE A 447 -15.95 6.37 6.10
N PRO A 448 -16.84 6.11 5.11
CA PRO A 448 -16.62 6.08 3.65
C PRO A 448 -16.62 7.44 2.94
N GLY A 449 -16.94 8.53 3.66
CA GLY A 449 -17.25 9.89 3.16
C GLY A 449 -16.61 10.32 1.83
N PRO A 450 -15.49 11.07 1.83
CA PRO A 450 -14.97 11.70 0.61
C PRO A 450 -14.25 10.73 -0.34
N TRP A 451 -13.98 9.51 0.09
CA TRP A 451 -13.29 8.49 -0.70
C TRP A 451 -14.23 7.65 -1.56
N CYS A 452 -15.50 7.50 -1.14
CA CYS A 452 -16.45 6.64 -1.82
C CYS A 452 -17.43 7.42 -2.70
N ILE A 453 -17.84 6.80 -3.80
CA ILE A 453 -18.96 7.23 -4.62
C ILE A 453 -20.19 6.39 -4.23
N THR A 454 -21.33 7.04 -4.03
CA THR A 454 -22.62 6.37 -3.78
C THR A 454 -23.39 6.14 -5.07
N ARG A 455 -24.34 5.18 -5.07
CA ARG A 455 -25.22 4.92 -6.23
C ARG A 455 -25.96 6.18 -6.71
N LYS A 456 -26.41 7.02 -5.77
CA LYS A 456 -27.08 8.29 -6.08
C LYS A 456 -26.15 9.27 -6.80
N GLN A 457 -24.92 9.43 -6.33
CA GLN A 457 -23.93 10.30 -6.97
C GLN A 457 -23.53 9.80 -8.36
N PHE A 458 -23.37 8.48 -8.52
CA PHE A 458 -23.03 7.86 -9.78
C PHE A 458 -24.13 8.06 -10.83
N ARG A 459 -25.40 7.81 -10.48
CA ARG A 459 -26.56 8.08 -11.36
C ARG A 459 -26.72 9.55 -11.76
N ARG A 460 -26.35 10.48 -10.88
CA ARG A 460 -26.38 11.92 -11.21
C ARG A 460 -25.27 12.30 -12.19
N LYS A 461 -24.06 11.77 -12.00
CA LYS A 461 -22.92 12.02 -12.90
C LYS A 461 -23.14 11.40 -14.28
N SER A 462 -23.74 10.23 -14.37
CA SER A 462 -24.06 9.63 -15.67
C SER A 462 -25.05 10.50 -16.46
N ARG A 463 -26.09 11.03 -15.82
CA ARG A 463 -27.07 11.93 -16.46
C ARG A 463 -26.53 13.27 -16.95
N LEU A 464 -25.38 13.73 -16.45
CA LEU A 464 -24.74 14.99 -16.86
C LEU A 464 -23.72 14.81 -17.99
N MET A 465 -23.43 13.57 -18.40
CA MET A 465 -22.54 13.26 -19.53
C MET A 465 -23.30 12.85 -20.79
N TRP A 466 -24.64 12.95 -20.79
CA TRP A 466 -25.53 12.75 -21.93
C TRP A 466 -26.30 14.02 -22.21
#